data_AF-A0A0C2FHQ4-F1
#
_entry.id   AF-A0A0C2FHQ4-F1
#
_cell.length_a   1.000
_cell.length_b   1.000
_cell.length_c   1.000
_cell.angle_alpha   90.00
_cell.angle_beta   90.00
_cell.angle_gamma   90.00
#
_symmetry.space_group_name_H-M   'P 1'
#
loop_
_entity.id
_entity.type
_entity.pdbx_description
1 polymer ?
#
loop_
_entity_poly.entity_id
_entity_poly.type
_entity_poly.pdbx_seq_one_letter_code
_entity_poly.pdbx_strand_id
1 'polypeptide(L)'
;DIDIDVVAVLNDTVGTLMACAFKENSCQIGIIVGTGTNACYMEKLSRIEKLGNECDGDHLPDEMIINTEWGAFGDDGALDSIRTEYDRFVDQHSINQGKQLFEKMISGMYMGELVRVVLESLAREGLLFD
;
A
#
# COMPACT_ATOMS: atom_id res chain seq x y z
N ASP A 1 22.71 -22.24 -21.37
CA ASP A 1 22.51 -21.00 -20.61
C ASP A 1 21.54 -20.10 -21.35
N ILE A 2 20.61 -19.47 -20.62
CA ILE A 2 19.70 -18.47 -21.20
C ILE A 2 20.39 -17.12 -21.01
N ASP A 3 20.57 -16.39 -22.12
CA ASP A 3 21.12 -15.04 -22.12
C ASP A 3 19.98 -14.05 -21.82
N ILE A 4 19.98 -13.48 -20.62
CA ILE A 4 18.97 -12.53 -20.13
C ILE A 4 19.70 -11.29 -19.61
N ASP A 5 19.32 -10.13 -20.14
CA ASP A 5 19.76 -8.82 -19.64
C ASP A 5 18.69 -8.20 -18.73
N VAL A 6 19.04 -7.94 -17.47
CA VAL A 6 18.12 -7.38 -16.46
C VAL A 6 18.32 -5.87 -16.39
N VAL A 7 17.44 -5.12 -17.06
CA VAL A 7 17.58 -3.67 -17.25
C VAL A 7 16.83 -2.81 -16.23
N ALA A 8 15.87 -3.38 -15.51
CA ALA A 8 15.03 -2.65 -14.56
C ALA A 8 14.44 -3.55 -13.47
N VAL A 9 14.19 -2.95 -12.31
CA VAL A 9 13.39 -3.52 -11.22
C VAL A 9 12.29 -2.51 -10.89
N LEU A 10 11.05 -2.97 -10.79
CA LEU A 10 9.89 -2.11 -10.51
C LEU A 10 8.98 -2.72 -9.46
N ASN A 11 8.29 -1.86 -8.71
CA ASN A 11 7.16 -2.23 -7.86
C ASN A 11 5.92 -2.52 -8.74
N ASP A 12 5.04 -3.41 -8.29
CA ASP A 12 3.82 -3.82 -8.99
C ASP A 12 2.85 -2.66 -9.26
N THR A 13 2.72 -1.69 -8.34
CA THR A 13 1.92 -0.48 -8.56
C THR A 13 2.49 0.37 -9.69
N VAL A 14 3.82 0.48 -9.79
CA VAL A 14 4.51 1.21 -10.87
C VAL A 14 4.26 0.53 -12.20
N GLY A 15 4.38 -0.79 -12.25
CA GLY A 15 4.05 -1.58 -13.45
C GLY A 15 2.58 -1.40 -13.85
N THR A 16 1.67 -1.36 -12.86
CA THR A 16 0.23 -1.14 -13.08
C THR A 16 -0.05 0.23 -13.68
N LEU A 17 0.57 1.29 -13.14
CA LEU A 17 0.48 2.64 -13.70
C LEU A 17 1.02 2.68 -15.13
N MET A 18 2.22 2.17 -15.37
CA MET A 18 2.86 2.22 -16.69
C MET A 18 2.07 1.44 -17.75
N ALA A 19 1.53 0.26 -17.39
CA ALA A 19 0.72 -0.54 -18.29
C ALA A 19 -0.58 0.17 -18.70
N CYS A 20 -1.19 0.93 -17.79
CA CYS A 20 -2.37 1.75 -18.07
C CYS A 20 -2.01 2.99 -18.88
N ALA A 21 -0.97 3.72 -18.46
CA ALA A 21 -0.47 4.92 -19.11
C ALA A 21 -0.03 4.67 -20.57
N PHE A 22 0.42 3.46 -20.89
CA PHE A 22 0.73 3.06 -22.27
C PHE A 22 -0.48 3.14 -23.22
N LYS A 23 -1.70 2.94 -22.71
CA LYS A 23 -2.94 3.05 -23.49
C LYS A 23 -3.64 4.39 -23.27
N GLU A 24 -3.64 4.87 -22.03
CA GLU A 24 -4.34 6.06 -21.59
C GLU A 24 -3.35 7.04 -20.96
N ASN A 25 -2.83 7.97 -21.78
CA ASN A 25 -1.79 8.92 -21.37
C ASN A 25 -2.19 9.86 -20.20
N SER A 26 -3.46 9.86 -19.81
CA SER A 26 -3.98 10.60 -18.64
C SER A 26 -3.88 9.83 -17.33
N CYS A 27 -3.44 8.57 -17.34
CA CYS A 27 -3.23 7.78 -16.13
C CYS A 27 -2.05 8.34 -15.33
N GLN A 28 -2.31 8.72 -14.08
CA GLN A 28 -1.32 9.34 -13.18
C GLN A 28 -1.19 8.62 -11.83
N ILE A 29 -2.04 7.62 -11.57
CA ILE A 29 -2.07 6.85 -10.33
C ILE A 29 -2.24 5.36 -10.66
N GLY A 30 -1.41 4.52 -10.04
CA GLY A 30 -1.56 3.07 -10.03
C GLY A 30 -1.88 2.61 -8.63
N ILE A 31 -2.92 1.78 -8.46
CA ILE A 31 -3.36 1.27 -7.17
C ILE A 31 -3.48 -0.25 -7.26
N ILE A 32 -3.00 -0.93 -6.22
CA ILE A 32 -3.24 -2.34 -5.98
C ILE A 32 -4.15 -2.46 -4.77
N VAL A 33 -5.28 -3.14 -4.93
CA VAL A 33 -6.15 -3.59 -3.85
C VAL A 33 -6.35 -5.10 -4.02
N GLY A 34 -5.57 -5.88 -3.30
CA GLY A 34 -5.54 -7.34 -3.42
C GLY A 34 -5.16 -7.98 -2.10
N THR A 35 -4.21 -8.91 -2.12
CA THR A 35 -3.66 -9.49 -0.88
C THR A 35 -3.08 -8.42 0.02
N GLY A 36 -2.31 -7.48 -0.55
CA GLY A 36 -1.90 -6.23 0.09
C GLY A 36 -2.64 -5.02 -0.50
N THR A 37 -2.25 -3.83 -0.07
CA THR A 37 -2.67 -2.58 -0.72
C THR A 37 -1.51 -1.62 -0.83
N ASN A 38 -1.33 -1.05 -2.03
CA ASN A 38 -0.31 -0.05 -2.28
C ASN A 38 -0.75 0.91 -3.39
N ALA A 39 -0.12 2.07 -3.47
CA ALA A 39 -0.26 2.99 -4.59
C ALA A 39 1.07 3.59 -5.03
N CYS A 40 1.12 3.95 -6.31
CA CYS A 40 2.10 4.88 -6.83
C CYS A 40 1.41 5.99 -7.62
N TYR A 41 2.11 7.10 -7.82
CA TYR A 41 1.61 8.20 -8.61
C TYR A 41 2.76 8.98 -9.27
N MET A 42 2.44 9.80 -10.27
CA MET A 42 3.38 10.71 -10.89
C MET A 42 3.53 11.99 -10.04
N GLU A 43 4.74 12.29 -9.58
CA GLU A 43 5.06 13.48 -8.79
C GLU A 43 6.04 14.39 -9.53
N LYS A 44 5.93 15.70 -9.31
CA LYS A 44 6.90 16.66 -9.85
C LYS A 44 8.21 16.59 -9.09
N LEU A 45 9.33 16.57 -9.79
CA LEU A 45 10.67 16.58 -9.18
C LEU A 45 10.84 17.74 -8.18
N SER A 46 10.29 18.91 -8.50
CA SER A 46 10.33 20.10 -7.63
C SER A 46 9.62 19.95 -6.28
N ARG A 47 8.82 18.88 -6.08
CA ARG A 47 8.15 18.57 -4.81
C ARG A 47 8.84 17.45 -4.03
N ILE A 48 9.86 16.81 -4.61
CA ILE A 48 10.59 15.73 -3.99
C ILE A 48 11.86 16.30 -3.35
N GLU A 49 11.68 17.00 -2.22
CA GLU A 49 12.77 17.69 -1.52
C GLU A 49 13.95 16.75 -1.16
N LYS A 50 13.65 15.45 -0.92
CA LYS A 50 14.65 14.43 -0.59
C LYS A 50 15.69 14.17 -1.69
N LEU A 51 15.39 14.49 -2.96
CA LEU A 51 16.32 14.31 -4.08
C LEU A 51 17.34 15.45 -4.19
N GLY A 52 17.09 16.59 -3.54
CA GLY A 52 17.95 17.78 -3.65
C GLY A 52 18.20 18.13 -5.12
N ASN A 53 19.48 18.10 -5.52
CA ASN A 53 19.93 18.45 -6.87
C ASN A 53 20.37 17.21 -7.68
N GLU A 54 20.03 16.00 -7.25
CA GLU A 54 20.49 14.76 -7.91
C GLU A 54 20.02 14.62 -9.36
N CYS A 55 18.87 15.24 -9.70
CA CYS A 55 18.29 15.24 -11.04
C CYS A 55 18.58 16.54 -11.83
N ASP A 56 19.40 17.45 -11.29
CA ASP A 56 19.67 18.72 -11.97
C ASP A 56 20.50 18.51 -13.24
N GLY A 57 19.93 18.84 -14.39
CA GLY A 57 20.65 18.82 -15.67
C GLY A 57 20.80 17.44 -16.32
N ASP A 58 20.03 16.45 -15.87
CA ASP A 58 20.01 15.09 -16.43
C ASP A 58 19.26 14.99 -17.79
N HIS A 59 18.61 16.09 -18.23
CA HIS A 59 17.77 16.17 -19.42
C HIS A 59 16.57 15.21 -19.42
N LEU A 60 16.19 14.68 -18.25
CA LEU A 60 15.03 13.81 -18.07
C LEU A 60 13.75 14.64 -17.82
N PRO A 61 12.56 14.00 -17.89
CA PRO A 61 11.30 14.67 -17.57
C PRO A 61 11.25 15.21 -16.14
N ASP A 62 10.56 16.34 -15.94
CA ASP A 62 10.40 17.01 -14.64
C ASP A 62 9.49 16.24 -13.63
N GLU A 63 9.20 14.98 -13.91
CA GLU A 63 8.29 14.14 -13.12
C GLU A 63 8.90 12.75 -12.87
N MET A 64 8.59 12.18 -11.71
CA MET A 64 9.06 10.87 -11.27
C MET A 64 7.90 10.10 -10.64
N ILE A 65 7.82 8.80 -10.92
CA ILE A 65 6.86 7.92 -10.27
C ILE A 65 7.30 7.66 -8.83
N ILE A 66 6.44 7.99 -7.87
CA ILE A 66 6.63 7.68 -6.46
C ILE A 66 5.85 6.43 -6.10
N ASN A 67 6.56 5.36 -5.78
CA ASN A 67 5.98 4.25 -5.01
C ASN A 67 5.82 4.70 -3.56
N THR A 68 4.59 4.71 -3.05
CA THR A 68 4.30 5.25 -1.72
C THR A 68 4.56 4.25 -0.60
N GLU A 69 4.47 2.94 -0.89
CA GLU A 69 4.41 1.88 0.12
C GLU A 69 3.43 2.24 1.26
N TRP A 70 2.25 2.75 0.89
CA TRP A 70 1.31 3.38 1.84
C TRP A 70 0.74 2.41 2.90
N GLY A 71 1.03 1.12 2.81
CA GLY A 71 0.55 0.11 3.74
C GLY A 71 1.01 0.42 5.16
N ALA A 72 2.19 1.03 5.31
CA ALA A 72 2.76 1.47 6.59
C ALA A 72 2.16 2.77 7.15
N PHE A 73 1.19 3.40 6.46
CA PHE A 73 0.54 4.58 6.99
C PHE A 73 -0.15 4.26 8.33
N GLY A 74 0.09 5.11 9.34
CA GLY A 74 -0.43 4.92 10.69
C GLY A 74 0.47 4.11 11.63
N ASP A 75 1.56 3.50 11.15
CA ASP A 75 2.54 2.78 11.98
C ASP A 75 3.17 3.68 13.07
N ASP A 76 3.12 5.01 12.88
CA ASP A 76 3.56 6.05 13.81
C ASP A 76 2.48 6.49 14.82
N GLY A 77 1.31 5.85 14.80
CA GLY A 77 0.15 6.19 15.64
C GLY A 77 -0.85 7.13 14.98
N ALA A 78 -0.62 7.59 13.74
CA ALA A 78 -1.55 8.52 13.07
C ALA A 78 -2.98 7.98 12.90
N LEU A 79 -3.15 6.64 12.92
CA LEU A 79 -4.46 5.98 12.79
C LEU A 79 -5.02 5.45 14.12
N ASP A 80 -4.38 5.71 15.26
CA ASP A 80 -4.80 5.13 16.53
C ASP A 80 -6.22 5.52 16.95
N SER A 81 -6.67 6.72 16.59
CA SER A 81 -8.02 7.21 16.93
C SER A 81 -9.14 6.47 16.18
N ILE A 82 -8.85 5.86 15.03
CA ILE A 82 -9.84 5.15 14.21
C ILE A 82 -9.74 3.62 14.31
N ARG A 83 -8.62 3.10 14.81
CA ARG A 83 -8.41 1.66 14.97
C ARG A 83 -9.27 1.12 16.10
N THR A 84 -10.15 0.20 15.75
CA THR A 84 -11.00 -0.53 16.68
C THR A 84 -10.19 -1.56 17.48
N GLU A 85 -10.79 -2.13 18.51
CA GLU A 85 -10.20 -3.26 19.24
C GLU A 85 -9.98 -4.48 18.33
N TYR A 86 -10.81 -4.65 17.30
CA TYR A 86 -10.67 -5.72 16.30
C TYR A 86 -9.44 -5.51 15.41
N ASP A 87 -9.21 -4.29 14.94
CA ASP A 87 -7.99 -3.94 14.18
C ASP A 87 -6.72 -4.16 15.01
N ARG A 88 -6.79 -3.84 16.31
CA ARG A 88 -5.68 -4.06 17.25
C ARG A 88 -5.46 -5.54 17.50
N PHE A 89 -6.52 -6.33 17.63
CA PHE A 89 -6.42 -7.77 17.78
C PHE A 89 -5.77 -8.42 16.55
N VAL A 90 -6.24 -8.08 15.34
CA VAL A 90 -5.68 -8.62 14.08
C VAL A 90 -4.20 -8.26 13.95
N ASP A 91 -3.83 -7.02 14.26
CA ASP A 91 -2.43 -6.58 14.23
C ASP A 91 -1.55 -7.33 15.24
N GLN A 92 -2.00 -7.50 16.48
CA GLN A 92 -1.27 -8.22 17.54
C GLN A 92 -1.01 -9.69 17.20
N HIS A 93 -1.87 -10.32 16.40
CA HIS A 93 -1.76 -11.72 15.98
C HIS A 93 -1.22 -11.89 14.56
N SER A 94 -0.80 -10.80 13.91
CA SER A 94 -0.18 -10.83 12.59
C SER A 94 1.32 -11.16 12.68
N ILE A 95 1.92 -11.54 11.55
CA ILE A 95 3.36 -11.83 11.44
C ILE A 95 4.21 -10.56 11.69
N ASN A 96 3.67 -9.39 11.42
CA ASN A 96 4.35 -8.10 11.45
C ASN A 96 3.64 -7.11 12.38
N GLN A 97 3.55 -7.44 13.67
CA GLN A 97 2.89 -6.61 14.69
C GLN A 97 3.39 -5.15 14.67
N GLY A 98 2.45 -4.20 14.70
CA GLY A 98 2.75 -2.76 14.70
C GLY A 98 3.27 -2.22 13.37
N LYS A 99 3.18 -3.02 12.30
CA LYS A 99 3.57 -2.65 10.94
C LYS A 99 2.42 -2.83 9.97
N GLN A 100 2.47 -2.09 8.85
CA GLN A 100 1.49 -2.21 7.77
C GLN A 100 0.05 -1.97 8.27
N LEU A 101 -0.13 -1.00 9.17
CA LEU A 101 -1.42 -0.80 9.85
C LEU A 101 -2.55 -0.42 8.89
N PHE A 102 -2.28 0.48 7.94
CA PHE A 102 -3.27 0.83 6.91
C PHE A 102 -3.60 -0.36 6.02
N GLU A 103 -2.60 -1.17 5.65
CA GLU A 103 -2.83 -2.37 4.84
C GLU A 103 -3.69 -3.41 5.56
N LYS A 104 -3.50 -3.59 6.86
CA LYS A 104 -4.32 -4.50 7.68
C LYS A 104 -5.79 -4.09 7.76
N MET A 105 -6.08 -2.81 7.63
CA MET A 105 -7.45 -2.29 7.68
C MET A 105 -8.19 -2.37 6.33
N ILE A 106 -7.50 -2.65 5.22
CA ILE A 106 -8.07 -2.53 3.87
C ILE A 106 -7.89 -3.80 3.03
N SER A 107 -6.72 -4.42 3.10
CA SER A 107 -6.35 -5.45 2.15
C SER A 107 -7.11 -6.76 2.36
N GLY A 108 -7.24 -7.52 1.27
CA GLY A 108 -7.97 -8.78 1.24
C GLY A 108 -7.37 -9.85 2.15
N MET A 109 -6.08 -9.77 2.48
CA MET A 109 -5.45 -10.71 3.41
C MET A 109 -6.06 -10.64 4.82
N TYR A 110 -6.48 -9.45 5.27
CA TYR A 110 -6.93 -9.24 6.66
C TYR A 110 -8.43 -9.02 6.79
N MET A 111 -9.12 -8.64 5.72
CA MET A 111 -10.56 -8.36 5.75
C MET A 111 -11.38 -9.55 6.28
N GLY A 112 -11.03 -10.77 5.88
CA GLY A 112 -11.69 -11.98 6.39
C GLY A 112 -11.46 -12.20 7.89
N GLU A 113 -10.25 -11.93 8.37
CA GLU A 113 -9.91 -12.10 9.78
C GLU A 113 -10.57 -11.03 10.65
N LEU A 114 -10.64 -9.78 10.19
CA LEU A 114 -11.40 -8.72 10.85
C LEU A 114 -12.86 -9.13 11.04
N VAL A 115 -13.52 -9.62 9.98
CA VAL A 115 -14.89 -10.11 10.05
C VAL A 115 -15.00 -11.29 11.02
N ARG A 116 -14.07 -12.25 10.98
CA ARG A 116 -14.06 -13.40 11.88
C ARG A 116 -14.00 -12.98 13.35
N VAL A 117 -13.12 -12.05 13.71
CA VAL A 117 -12.95 -11.58 15.09
C VAL A 117 -14.20 -10.83 15.57
N VAL A 118 -14.80 -10.00 14.73
CA VAL A 118 -16.08 -9.33 15.05
C VAL A 118 -17.19 -10.35 15.30
N LEU A 119 -17.35 -11.32 14.39
CA LEU A 119 -18.36 -12.37 14.52
C LEU A 119 -18.13 -13.25 15.77
N GLU A 120 -16.87 -13.54 16.09
CA GLU A 120 -16.51 -14.26 17.32
C GLU A 120 -16.92 -13.46 18.57
N SER A 121 -16.70 -12.14 18.59
CA SER A 121 -17.11 -11.29 19.72
C SER A 121 -18.63 -11.32 19.92
N LEU A 122 -19.38 -11.12 18.83
CA LEU A 122 -20.85 -11.15 18.85
C LEU A 122 -21.39 -12.52 19.28
N ALA A 123 -20.76 -13.61 18.85
CA ALA A 123 -21.15 -14.97 19.26
C ALA A 123 -20.91 -15.20 20.76
N ARG A 124 -19.76 -14.74 21.30
CA ARG A 124 -19.45 -14.82 22.73
C ARG A 124 -20.43 -14.01 23.58
N GLU A 125 -20.97 -12.92 23.04
CA GLU A 125 -22.00 -12.10 23.68
C GLU A 125 -23.42 -12.69 23.53
N GLY A 126 -23.58 -13.80 22.81
CA GLY A 126 -24.89 -14.40 22.54
C GLY A 126 -25.78 -13.56 21.62
N LEU A 127 -25.16 -12.72 20.78
CA LEU A 127 -25.86 -11.86 19.80
C LEU A 127 -25.96 -12.51 18.41
N LEU A 128 -25.19 -13.57 18.15
CA LEU A 128 -25.20 -14.35 16.92
C LEU A 128 -24.99 -15.84 17.18
N PHE A 129 -25.47 -16.67 16.26
CA PHE A 129 -25.24 -18.12 16.17
C PHE A 129 -25.77 -18.97 17.34
N ASP A 130 -27.00 -18.69 17.79
CA ASP A 130 -27.78 -19.58 18.68
C ASP A 130 -27.90 -21.03 18.17
#